data_AF-A0A817H339-F1
#
_entry.id   AF-A0A817H339-F1
#
_cell.length_a   1.000
_cell.length_b   1.000
_cell.length_c   1.000
_cell.angle_alpha   90.00
_cell.angle_beta   90.00
_cell.angle_gamma   90.00
#
_symmetry.space_group_name_H-M   'P 1'
#
loop_
_entity.id
_entity.type
_entity.pdbx_description
1 polymer ?
#
loop_
_entity_poly.entity_id
_entity_poly.type
_entity_poly.pdbx_seq_one_letter_code
_entity_poly.pdbx_strand_id
1 'polypeptide(L)'
;MQGKGEGEAYFSSCELRRSMIGCLIFALVKGWKLTLVILAIAPLVIIAFNLTIKFTVKYTQKQIHAYAKANTIAQEVLTAIRTVTAFNGQMKEYDRYASSLSQIPSIGFKKGLVQGLCQVFSNVAIGIVFTAALWYGQYLIKTECRTYSAGILVVVSEDFFQTISSSI
;
A
#
# COMPACT_ATOMS: atom_id res chain seq x y z
N MET A 1 15.26 26.06 4.60
CA MET A 1 13.78 26.04 4.70
C MET A 1 13.21 24.61 4.68
N GLN A 2 13.95 23.62 5.20
CA GLN A 2 13.58 22.19 5.11
C GLN A 2 12.86 21.67 6.37
N GLY A 3 12.82 22.45 7.46
CA GLY A 3 12.22 22.06 8.74
C GLY A 3 10.76 22.47 8.95
N LYS A 4 10.11 23.16 7.99
CA LYS A 4 8.71 23.61 8.13
C LYS A 4 7.69 22.54 7.69
N GLY A 5 8.12 21.56 6.89
CA GLY A 5 7.25 20.48 6.40
C GLY A 5 7.07 19.32 7.40
N GLU A 6 8.05 19.08 8.27
CA GLU A 6 7.97 17.96 9.22
C GLU A 6 6.93 18.25 10.32
N GLY A 7 6.85 19.48 10.82
CA GLY A 7 5.88 19.89 11.85
C GLY A 7 4.41 19.75 11.41
N GLU A 8 4.11 20.06 10.14
CA GLU A 8 2.77 19.91 9.55
C GLU A 8 2.35 18.43 9.43
N ALA A 9 3.32 17.54 9.14
CA ALA A 9 3.08 16.09 9.07
C ALA A 9 2.86 15.47 10.45
N TYR A 10 3.60 15.92 11.48
CA TYR A 10 3.37 15.50 12.87
C TYR A 10 2.02 15.98 13.40
N PHE A 11 1.62 17.21 13.04
CA PHE A 11 0.31 17.76 13.39
C PHE A 11 -0.82 16.95 12.75
N SER A 12 -0.74 16.71 11.44
CA SER A 12 -1.72 15.88 10.70
C SER A 12 -1.81 14.45 11.25
N SER A 13 -0.68 13.84 11.61
CA SER A 13 -0.65 12.49 12.21
C SER A 13 -1.36 12.42 13.57
N CYS A 14 -1.37 13.52 14.33
CA CYS A 14 -2.00 13.58 15.64
C CYS A 14 -3.51 13.75 15.54
N GLU A 15 -3.99 14.48 14.53
CA GLU A 15 -5.42 14.65 14.24
C GLU A 15 -6.07 13.34 13.78
N LEU A 16 -5.40 12.59 12.88
CA LEU A 16 -5.88 11.28 12.40
C LEU A 16 -6.01 10.24 13.53
N ARG A 17 -5.10 10.26 14.52
CA ARG A 17 -5.24 9.39 15.70
C ARG A 17 -6.45 9.77 16.56
N ARG A 18 -6.76 11.07 16.69
CA ARG A 18 -7.92 11.53 17.47
C ARG A 18 -9.23 11.15 16.80
N SER A 19 -9.35 11.30 15.48
CA SER A 19 -10.56 10.90 14.75
C SER A 19 -10.82 9.40 14.83
N MET A 20 -9.78 8.55 14.77
CA MET A 20 -9.90 7.09 14.95
C MET A 20 -10.53 6.72 16.29
N ILE A 21 -10.07 7.35 17.38
CA ILE A 21 -10.57 7.11 18.74
C ILE A 21 -12.01 7.61 18.87
N GLY A 22 -12.32 8.78 18.30
CA GLY A 22 -13.68 9.33 18.26
C GLY A 22 -14.67 8.42 17.53
N CYS A 23 -14.27 7.88 16.38
CA CYS A 23 -15.09 6.93 15.61
C CYS A 23 -15.33 5.63 16.39
N LEU A 24 -14.32 5.12 17.09
CA LEU A 24 -14.42 3.90 17.91
C LEU A 24 -15.48 4.06 19.02
N ILE A 25 -15.46 5.21 19.71
CA ILE A 25 -16.39 5.53 20.79
C ILE A 25 -17.81 5.73 20.23
N PHE A 26 -17.96 6.47 19.13
CA PHE A 26 -19.27 6.65 18.47
C PHE A 26 -19.87 5.32 17.99
N ALA A 27 -19.03 4.43 17.49
CA ALA A 27 -19.43 3.11 17.03
C ALA A 27 -19.93 2.25 18.20
N LEU A 28 -19.29 2.30 19.37
CA LEU A 28 -19.69 1.58 20.59
C LEU A 28 -21.04 2.06 21.15
N VAL A 29 -21.34 3.36 21.02
CA VAL A 29 -22.57 3.98 21.56
C VAL A 29 -23.82 3.68 20.71
N LYS A 30 -23.69 3.56 19.38
CA LYS A 30 -24.85 3.42 18.49
C LYS A 30 -25.46 2.02 18.44
N GLY A 31 -24.70 0.97 18.74
CA GLY A 31 -25.26 -0.38 18.89
C GLY A 31 -24.22 -1.49 18.97
N TRP A 32 -23.95 -1.95 20.19
CA TRP A 32 -22.96 -2.98 20.55
C TRP A 32 -22.88 -4.20 19.60
N LYS A 33 -24.01 -4.70 19.08
CA LYS A 33 -24.05 -5.91 18.23
C LYS A 33 -23.49 -5.70 16.82
N LEU A 34 -23.73 -4.54 16.20
CA LEU A 34 -23.17 -4.20 14.88
C LEU A 34 -21.71 -3.77 15.00
N THR A 35 -21.37 -3.07 16.09
CA THR A 35 -20.01 -2.60 16.33
C THR A 35 -19.03 -3.73 16.50
N LEU A 36 -19.40 -4.81 17.19
CA LEU A 36 -18.51 -5.96 17.45
C LEU A 36 -18.05 -6.64 16.16
N VAL A 37 -18.94 -6.72 15.16
CA VAL A 37 -18.63 -7.28 13.83
C VAL A 37 -17.63 -6.39 13.09
N ILE A 38 -17.86 -5.08 13.07
CA ILE A 38 -16.98 -4.11 12.42
C ILE A 38 -15.61 -4.03 13.13
N LEU A 39 -15.62 -4.06 14.46
CA LEU A 39 -14.44 -4.03 15.32
C LEU A 39 -13.58 -5.29 15.15
N ALA A 40 -14.17 -6.45 14.90
CA ALA A 40 -13.42 -7.69 14.62
C ALA A 40 -12.76 -7.66 13.22
N ILE A 41 -13.38 -6.99 12.26
CA ILE A 41 -12.91 -6.94 10.88
C ILE A 41 -11.82 -5.88 10.68
N ALA A 42 -11.90 -4.75 11.38
CA ALA A 42 -10.91 -3.68 11.30
C ALA A 42 -9.45 -4.16 11.51
N PRO A 43 -9.08 -4.86 12.60
CA PRO A 43 -7.71 -5.35 12.79
C PRO A 43 -7.35 -6.46 11.80
N LEU A 44 -8.31 -7.27 11.36
CA LEU A 44 -8.11 -8.33 10.36
C LEU A 44 -7.65 -7.73 9.02
N VAL A 45 -8.31 -6.65 8.58
CA VAL A 45 -7.97 -5.94 7.33
C VAL A 45 -6.60 -5.27 7.45
N ILE A 46 -6.32 -4.63 8.59
CA ILE A 46 -5.01 -4.00 8.84
C ILE A 46 -3.88 -5.03 8.72
N ILE A 47 -4.03 -6.22 9.31
CA ILE A 47 -3.02 -7.28 9.25
C ILE A 47 -2.82 -7.77 7.80
N ALA A 48 -3.90 -8.00 7.05
CA ALA A 48 -3.83 -8.42 5.65
C ALA A 48 -3.13 -7.39 4.76
N PHE A 49 -3.42 -6.10 4.98
CA PHE A 49 -2.84 -5.01 4.22
C PHE A 49 -1.34 -4.85 4.52
N ASN A 50 -0.95 -4.92 5.79
CA ASN A 50 0.46 -4.90 6.21
C ASN A 50 1.26 -6.04 5.59
N LEU A 51 0.68 -7.24 5.50
CA LEU A 51 1.32 -8.37 4.84
C LEU A 51 1.59 -8.07 3.36
N THR A 52 0.58 -7.57 2.65
CA THR A 52 0.66 -7.20 1.22
C THR A 52 1.69 -6.10 0.96
N ILE A 53 1.76 -5.09 1.82
CA ILE A 53 2.78 -4.04 1.75
C ILE A 53 4.18 -4.63 1.95
N LYS A 54 4.39 -5.45 2.98
CA LYS A 54 5.70 -6.09 3.23
C LYS A 54 6.16 -6.95 2.06
N PHE A 55 5.26 -7.70 1.44
CA PHE A 55 5.57 -8.45 0.23
C PHE A 55 5.97 -7.52 -0.91
N THR A 56 5.17 -6.48 -1.17
CA THR A 56 5.43 -5.52 -2.25
C THR A 56 6.77 -4.83 -2.08
N VAL A 57 7.10 -4.34 -0.87
CA VAL A 57 8.39 -3.71 -0.56
C VAL A 57 9.53 -4.68 -0.81
N LYS A 58 9.45 -5.93 -0.35
CA LYS A 58 10.50 -6.93 -0.56
C LYS A 58 10.78 -7.20 -2.05
N TYR A 59 9.74 -7.25 -2.89
CA TYR A 59 9.90 -7.41 -4.34
C TYR A 59 10.39 -6.12 -5.02
N THR A 60 9.92 -4.96 -4.58
CA THR A 60 10.43 -3.65 -5.03
C THR A 60 11.92 -3.51 -4.74
N GLN A 61 12.40 -3.89 -3.55
CA GLN A 61 13.81 -3.81 -3.21
C GLN A 61 14.67 -4.72 -4.10
N LYS A 62 14.21 -5.93 -4.43
CA LYS A 62 14.90 -6.81 -5.40
C LYS A 62 14.98 -6.18 -6.78
N GLN A 63 13.89 -5.55 -7.23
CA GLN A 63 13.85 -4.84 -8.50
C GLN A 63 14.84 -3.67 -8.51
N ILE A 64 14.84 -2.83 -7.46
CA ILE A 64 15.78 -1.71 -7.28
C ILE A 64 17.23 -2.19 -7.29
N HIS A 65 17.55 -3.28 -6.60
CA HIS A 65 18.91 -3.85 -6.60
C HIS A 65 19.36 -4.33 -7.98
N ALA A 66 18.46 -4.94 -8.78
CA ALA A 66 18.78 -5.35 -10.14
C ALA A 66 19.03 -4.14 -11.06
N TYR A 67 18.23 -3.08 -10.93
CA TYR A 67 18.44 -1.81 -11.63
C TYR A 67 19.75 -1.12 -11.21
N ALA A 68 20.06 -1.13 -9.91
CA ALA A 68 21.30 -0.55 -9.40
C ALA A 68 22.54 -1.20 -10.05
N LYS A 69 22.55 -2.53 -10.20
CA LYS A 69 23.64 -3.25 -10.90
C LYS A 69 23.79 -2.82 -12.37
N ALA A 70 22.69 -2.70 -13.10
CA ALA A 70 22.72 -2.24 -14.50
C ALA A 70 23.24 -0.79 -14.60
N ASN A 71 22.81 0.08 -13.67
CA ASN A 71 23.28 1.45 -13.59
C ASN A 71 24.78 1.55 -13.26
N THR A 72 25.30 0.67 -12.39
CA THR A 72 26.73 0.61 -12.09
C THR A 72 27.55 0.28 -13.35
N ILE A 73 27.12 -0.71 -14.14
CA ILE A 73 27.79 -1.07 -15.41
C ILE A 73 27.76 0.11 -16.38
N ALA A 74 26.63 0.78 -16.52
CA ALA A 74 26.52 1.96 -17.37
C ALA A 74 27.45 3.10 -16.89
N GLN A 75 27.55 3.33 -15.57
CA GLN A 75 28.47 4.32 -15.01
C GLN A 75 29.93 3.98 -15.31
N GLU A 76 30.35 2.73 -15.15
CA GLU A 76 31.72 2.29 -15.47
C GLU A 76 32.08 2.58 -16.94
N VAL A 77 31.18 2.25 -17.88
CA VAL A 77 31.37 2.49 -19.31
C VAL A 77 31.42 3.98 -19.63
N LEU A 78 30.56 4.80 -19.01
CA LEU A 78 30.55 6.25 -19.20
C LEU A 78 31.81 6.91 -18.65
N THR A 79 32.30 6.47 -17.49
CA THR A 79 33.56 6.98 -16.91
C THR A 79 34.78 6.58 -17.76
N ALA A 80 34.77 5.38 -18.34
CA ALA A 80 35.87 4.85 -19.16
C ALA A 80 35.69 5.07 -20.68
N ILE A 81 34.81 5.98 -21.11
CA ILE A 81 34.38 6.10 -22.51
C ILE A 81 35.54 6.27 -23.51
N ARG A 82 36.57 7.06 -23.15
CA ARG A 82 37.77 7.29 -24.00
C ARG A 82 38.59 6.01 -24.19
N THR A 83 38.61 5.13 -23.20
CA THR A 83 39.33 3.86 -23.25
C THR A 83 38.53 2.82 -24.04
N VAL A 84 37.21 2.75 -23.82
CA VAL A 84 36.32 1.83 -24.55
C VAL A 84 36.34 2.13 -26.05
N THR A 85 36.34 3.42 -26.44
CA THR A 85 36.44 3.80 -27.85
C THR A 85 37.84 3.55 -28.43
N ALA A 86 38.92 3.77 -27.66
CA ALA A 86 40.28 3.47 -28.10
C ALA A 86 40.52 1.97 -28.38
N PHE A 87 39.85 1.08 -27.63
CA PHE A 87 39.96 -0.38 -27.82
C PHE A 87 38.84 -0.99 -28.68
N ASN A 88 37.93 -0.18 -29.27
CA ASN A 88 36.74 -0.65 -29.99
C ASN A 88 35.89 -1.68 -29.19
N GLY A 89 35.88 -1.59 -27.85
CA GLY A 89 35.27 -2.57 -26.95
C GLY A 89 33.74 -2.44 -26.74
N GLN A 90 33.07 -1.63 -27.56
CA GLN A 90 31.67 -1.21 -27.34
C GLN A 90 30.68 -2.39 -27.33
N MET A 91 30.84 -3.34 -28.25
CA MET A 91 29.98 -4.54 -28.35
C MET A 91 30.03 -5.40 -27.09
N LYS A 92 31.22 -5.55 -26.48
CA LYS A 92 31.41 -6.36 -25.28
C LYS A 92 30.72 -5.75 -24.06
N GLU A 93 30.82 -4.44 -23.89
CA GLU A 93 30.14 -3.73 -22.81
C GLU A 93 28.62 -3.63 -23.03
N TYR A 94 28.19 -3.56 -24.29
CA TYR A 94 26.77 -3.63 -24.66
C TYR A 94 26.15 -4.98 -24.27
N ASP A 95 26.78 -6.10 -24.58
CA ASP A 95 26.29 -7.43 -24.19
C ASP A 95 26.22 -7.61 -22.67
N ARG A 96 27.20 -7.06 -21.94
CA ARG A 96 27.24 -7.06 -20.47
C ARG A 96 26.10 -6.22 -19.86
N TYR A 97 25.76 -5.09 -20.48
CA TYR A 97 24.59 -4.30 -20.09
C TYR A 97 23.27 -5.02 -20.44
N ALA A 98 23.15 -5.56 -21.66
CA ALA A 98 21.94 -6.25 -22.14
C ALA A 98 21.62 -7.50 -21.31
N SER A 99 22.63 -8.31 -20.97
CA SER A 99 22.47 -9.48 -20.10
C SER A 99 21.98 -9.11 -18.70
N SER A 100 22.50 -8.02 -18.12
CA SER A 100 22.05 -7.51 -16.82
C SER A 100 20.62 -6.95 -16.85
N LEU A 101 20.23 -6.31 -17.95
CA LEU A 101 18.91 -5.73 -18.13
C LEU A 101 17.82 -6.78 -18.42
N SER A 102 18.16 -7.87 -19.11
CA SER A 102 17.22 -8.93 -19.52
C SER A 102 16.50 -9.61 -18.35
N GLN A 103 17.11 -9.63 -17.16
CA GLN A 103 16.55 -10.26 -15.96
C GLN A 103 15.50 -9.38 -15.27
N ILE A 104 15.58 -8.06 -15.43
CA ILE A 104 14.73 -7.07 -14.77
C ILE A 104 13.24 -7.18 -15.15
N PRO A 105 12.84 -7.24 -16.44
CA PRO A 105 11.43 -7.28 -16.82
C PRO A 105 10.72 -8.54 -16.28
N SER A 106 11.43 -9.67 -16.21
CA SER A 106 10.86 -10.92 -15.67
C SER A 106 10.48 -10.82 -14.18
N ILE A 107 11.29 -10.08 -13.40
CA ILE A 107 11.05 -9.82 -11.97
C ILE A 107 9.88 -8.84 -11.81
N GLY A 108 9.85 -7.79 -12.65
CA GLY A 108 8.77 -6.81 -12.68
C GLY A 108 7.40 -7.43 -13.02
N PHE A 109 7.36 -8.33 -14.01
CA PHE A 109 6.13 -9.00 -14.43
C PHE A 109 5.56 -9.91 -13.33
N LYS A 110 6.40 -10.74 -12.70
CA LYS A 110 5.98 -11.58 -11.57
C LYS A 110 5.49 -10.77 -10.38
N LYS A 111 6.17 -9.66 -10.06
CA LYS A 111 5.74 -8.73 -9.01
C LYS A 111 4.38 -8.10 -9.34
N GLY A 112 4.20 -7.60 -10.56
CA GLY A 112 2.97 -6.94 -10.99
C GLY A 112 1.75 -7.87 -10.92
N LEU A 113 1.90 -9.12 -11.37
CA LEU A 113 0.82 -10.11 -11.29
C LEU A 113 0.44 -10.45 -9.84
N VAL A 114 1.43 -10.73 -8.99
CA VAL A 114 1.17 -11.08 -7.58
C VAL A 114 0.55 -9.89 -6.84
N GLN A 115 1.07 -8.68 -7.05
CA GLN A 115 0.55 -7.46 -6.43
C GLN A 115 -0.90 -7.18 -6.87
N GLY A 116 -1.18 -7.28 -8.17
CA GLY A 116 -2.52 -7.06 -8.71
C GLY A 116 -3.54 -8.06 -8.14
N LEU A 117 -3.18 -9.35 -8.08
CA LEU A 117 -4.05 -10.38 -7.52
C LEU A 117 -4.34 -10.17 -6.03
N CYS A 118 -3.31 -9.87 -5.22
CA CYS A 118 -3.48 -9.59 -3.79
C CYS A 118 -4.37 -8.36 -3.56
N GLN A 119 -4.21 -7.31 -4.38
CA GLN A 119 -4.99 -6.08 -4.26
C GLN A 119 -6.46 -6.31 -4.57
N VAL A 120 -6.79 -7.00 -5.67
CA VAL A 120 -8.18 -7.29 -6.04
C VAL A 120 -8.83 -8.21 -5.01
N PHE A 121 -8.13 -9.26 -4.56
CA PHE A 121 -8.63 -10.17 -3.52
C PHE A 121 -8.99 -9.44 -2.22
N SER A 122 -8.13 -8.51 -1.80
CA SER A 122 -8.36 -7.72 -0.57
C SER A 122 -9.57 -6.78 -0.72
N ASN A 123 -9.73 -6.14 -1.88
CA ASN A 123 -10.87 -5.25 -2.15
C ASN A 123 -12.20 -6.02 -2.23
N VAL A 124 -12.19 -7.21 -2.84
CA VAL A 124 -13.38 -8.06 -2.92
C VAL A 124 -13.80 -8.54 -1.52
N ALA A 125 -12.85 -8.92 -0.66
CA ALA A 125 -13.15 -9.32 0.71
C ALA A 125 -13.81 -8.18 1.52
N ILE A 126 -13.32 -6.95 1.38
CA ILE A 126 -13.93 -5.77 2.00
C ILE A 126 -15.34 -5.53 1.43
N GLY A 127 -15.52 -5.64 0.11
CA GLY A 127 -16.82 -5.50 -0.54
C GLY A 127 -17.87 -6.47 0.00
N ILE A 128 -17.51 -7.75 0.16
CA ILE A 128 -18.40 -8.77 0.73
C ILE A 128 -18.82 -8.42 2.16
N VAL A 129 -17.89 -7.93 2.97
CA VAL A 129 -18.18 -7.48 4.34
C VAL A 129 -19.14 -6.29 4.32
N PHE A 130 -18.91 -5.29 3.47
CA PHE A 130 -19.79 -4.13 3.38
C PHE A 130 -21.21 -4.53 2.97
N THR A 131 -21.34 -5.44 2.00
CA THR A 131 -22.64 -5.98 1.60
C THR A 131 -23.33 -6.73 2.75
N ALA A 132 -22.59 -7.58 3.48
CA ALA A 132 -23.13 -8.29 4.65
C ALA A 132 -23.54 -7.32 5.78
N ALA A 133 -22.76 -6.27 6.01
CA ALA A 133 -23.06 -5.23 6.99
C ALA A 133 -24.32 -4.44 6.62
N LEU A 134 -24.51 -4.11 5.34
CA LEU A 134 -25.73 -3.45 4.86
C LEU A 134 -26.95 -4.35 4.97
N TRP A 135 -26.83 -5.63 4.62
CA TRP A 135 -27.91 -6.61 4.79
C TRP A 135 -28.33 -6.72 6.26
N TYR A 136 -27.35 -6.87 7.15
CA TYR A 136 -27.60 -6.97 8.59
C TYR A 136 -28.13 -5.65 9.17
N GLY A 137 -27.64 -4.51 8.66
CA GLY A 137 -28.15 -3.18 8.99
C GLY A 137 -29.62 -2.99 8.60
N GLN A 138 -30.03 -3.44 7.41
CA GLN A 138 -31.43 -3.42 6.97
C GLN A 138 -32.32 -4.29 7.87
N TYR A 139 -31.85 -5.46 8.29
CA TYR A 139 -32.58 -6.33 9.22
C TYR A 139 -32.75 -5.67 10.61
N LEU A 140 -31.72 -4.99 11.09
CA LEU A 140 -31.74 -4.34 12.40
C LEU A 140 -32.63 -3.09 12.42
N ILE A 141 -32.64 -2.30 11.34
CA ILE A 141 -33.54 -1.14 11.20
C ILE A 141 -35.02 -1.56 11.27
N LYS A 142 -35.38 -2.69 10.65
CA LYS A 142 -36.74 -3.24 10.71
C LYS A 142 -37.16 -3.70 12.11
N THR A 143 -36.20 -4.00 12.99
CA THR A 143 -36.46 -4.57 14.32
C THR A 143 -36.41 -3.51 15.44
N GLU A 144 -35.55 -2.49 15.33
CA GLU A 144 -35.22 -1.58 16.45
C GLU A 144 -35.37 -0.07 16.15
N CYS A 145 -35.87 0.36 14.97
CA CYS A 145 -36.08 1.79 14.64
C CYS A 145 -34.93 2.73 15.04
N ARG A 146 -33.68 2.29 14.92
CA ARG A 146 -32.49 3.11 15.18
C ARG A 146 -31.73 3.40 13.90
N THR A 147 -31.52 4.69 13.63
CA THR A 147 -30.77 5.19 12.47
C THR A 147 -29.27 4.89 12.65
N TYR A 148 -28.79 3.87 11.95
CA TYR A 148 -27.37 3.56 11.85
C TYR A 148 -26.79 4.32 10.65
N SER A 149 -25.84 5.22 10.91
CA SER A 149 -25.19 6.02 9.86
C SER A 149 -24.06 5.21 9.23
N ALA A 150 -24.22 4.86 7.95
CA ALA A 150 -23.20 4.22 7.12
C ALA A 150 -21.93 5.08 6.94
N GLY A 151 -21.98 6.37 7.30
CA GLY A 151 -20.86 7.30 7.21
C GLY A 151 -19.63 6.90 8.03
N ILE A 152 -19.80 6.19 9.16
CA ILE A 152 -18.68 5.80 10.03
C ILE A 152 -17.73 4.81 9.32
N LEU A 153 -18.26 3.92 8.48
CA LEU A 153 -17.43 2.94 7.77
C LEU A 153 -16.59 3.57 6.64
N VAL A 154 -17.16 4.57 5.95
CA VAL A 154 -16.47 5.32 4.91
C VAL A 154 -15.36 6.17 5.52
N VAL A 155 -15.67 6.90 6.61
CA VAL A 155 -14.70 7.76 7.30
C VAL A 155 -13.52 6.96 7.84
N VAL A 156 -13.77 5.82 8.49
CA VAL A 156 -12.69 4.94 8.98
C VAL A 156 -11.80 4.41 7.85
N SER A 157 -12.37 4.17 6.66
CA SER A 157 -11.59 3.73 5.50
C SER A 157 -10.71 4.84 4.90
N GLU A 158 -11.21 6.08 4.88
CA GLU A 158 -10.47 7.27 4.42
C GLU A 158 -9.33 7.62 5.38
N ASP A 159 -9.60 7.64 6.69
CA ASP A 159 -8.59 7.90 7.74
C ASP A 159 -7.44 6.88 7.70
N PHE A 160 -7.76 5.61 7.43
CA PHE A 160 -6.77 4.54 7.30
C PHE A 160 -5.91 4.70 6.03
N PHE A 161 -6.54 5.03 4.90
CA PHE A 161 -5.82 5.29 3.64
C PHE A 161 -4.85 6.47 3.78
N GLN A 162 -5.28 7.56 4.44
CA GLN A 162 -4.44 8.72 4.71
C GLN A 162 -3.26 8.41 5.64
N THR A 163 -3.47 7.59 6.66
CA THR A 163 -2.39 7.16 7.57
C THR A 163 -1.30 6.39 6.83
N ILE A 164 -1.67 5.53 5.88
CA ILE A 164 -0.71 4.80 5.03
C ILE A 164 -0.01 5.76 4.07
N SER A 165 -0.74 6.67 3.43
CA SER A 165 -0.15 7.67 2.52
C SER A 165 0.81 8.62 3.23
N SER A 166 0.60 8.90 4.52
CA SER A 166 1.48 9.74 5.33
C SER A 166 2.73 8.99 5.85
N SER A 167 2.75 7.65 5.82
CA SER A 167 3.90 6.83 6.21
C SER A 167 4.79 6.41 5.04
N ILE A 168 4.34 6.63 3.81
CA ILE A 168 5.11 6.41 2.57
C ILE A 168 5.75 7.74 2.17
#